data_AF-A0A6H2A6E5-F1
#
_entry.id   AF-A0A6H2A6E5-F1
#
_cell.length_a   1.000
_cell.length_b   1.000
_cell.length_c   1.000
_cell.angle_alpha   90.00
_cell.angle_beta   90.00
_cell.angle_gamma   90.00
#
_symmetry.space_group_name_H-M   'P 1'
#
loop_
_entity.id
_entity.type
_entity.pdbx_description
1 polymer ?
#
loop_
_entity_poly.entity_id
_entity_poly.type
_entity_poly.pdbx_seq_one_letter_code
_entity_poly.pdbx_strand_id
1 'polypeptide(L)' 'MSKSIKISDDVYERLQRLQGPRESYSEVIDRCMSTIETLKTLPLVFEREAVKRAQASREV' A
#
# COMPACT_ATOMS: atom_id res chain seq x y z
N MET A 1 -23.84 -9.25 5.49
CA MET A 1 -23.21 -9.94 6.63
C MET A 1 -22.01 -9.11 7.07
N SER A 2 -22.03 -8.54 8.28
CA SER A 2 -20.88 -7.78 8.80
C SER A 2 -19.82 -8.75 9.31
N LYS A 3 -18.64 -8.76 8.68
CA LYS A 3 -17.47 -9.49 9.19
C LYS A 3 -16.76 -8.60 10.21
N SER A 4 -16.53 -9.13 11.41
CA SER A 4 -15.69 -8.46 12.41
C SER A 4 -14.23 -8.73 12.07
N ILE A 5 -13.41 -7.68 12.02
CA ILE A 5 -11.97 -7.76 11.75
C ILE A 5 -11.26 -7.16 12.96
N LYS A 6 -10.30 -7.90 13.51
CA LYS A 6 -9.39 -7.38 14.53
C LYS A 6 -8.16 -6.82 13.83
N ILE A 7 -7.81 -5.58 14.13
CA ILE A 7 -6.61 -4.90 13.67
C ILE A 7 -5.85 -4.34 14.86
N SER A 8 -4.55 -4.08 14.70
CA SER A 8 -3.77 -3.38 15.73
C SER A 8 -4.13 -1.90 15.78
N ASP A 9 -3.82 -1.27 16.92
CA ASP A 9 -4.07 0.17 17.13
C ASP A 9 -3.34 1.04 16.11
N ASP A 10 -2.09 0.73 15.76
CA ASP A 10 -1.35 1.46 14.71
C ASP A 10 -2.05 1.39 13.34
N VAL A 11 -2.63 0.24 12.98
CA VAL A 11 -3.39 0.12 11.72
C VAL A 11 -4.68 0.91 11.79
N TYR A 12 -5.37 0.89 12.94
CA TYR A 12 -6.57 1.68 13.15
C TYR A 12 -6.31 3.19 13.02
N GLU A 13 -5.27 3.70 13.68
CA GLU A 13 -4.88 5.11 13.58
C GLU A 13 -4.56 5.53 12.15
N ARG A 14 -3.85 4.68 11.40
CA ARG A 14 -3.54 4.95 9.99
C ARG A 14 -4.79 4.98 9.12
N LEU A 15 -5.73 4.06 9.33
CA LEU A 15 -7.02 4.07 8.62
C LEU A 15 -7.82 5.32 8.93
N GLN A 16 -7.84 5.76 10.19
CA GLN A 16 -8.52 6.99 10.59
C GLN A 16 -7.95 8.23 9.91
N ARG A 17 -6.61 8.31 9.73
CA ARG A 17 -5.97 9.41 8.99
C ARG A 17 -6.27 9.40 7.50
N LEU A 18 -6.56 8.23 6.92
CA LEU A 18 -6.90 8.06 5.50
C LEU A 18 -8.38 8.27 5.20
N GLN A 19 -9.23 8.30 6.24
CA GLN A 19 -10.68 8.39 6.12
C GLN A 19 -11.11 9.78 5.67
N GLY A 20 -11.77 9.85 4.52
CA GLY A 20 -12.38 11.09 4.01
C GLY A 20 -13.62 11.52 4.81
N PRO A 21 -14.07 12.77 4.62
CA PRO A 21 -15.30 13.24 5.25
C PRO A 21 -16.49 12.39 4.78
N ARG A 22 -17.13 11.69 5.73
CA ARG A 22 -18.26 10.76 5.53
C ARG A 22 -17.90 9.41 4.88
N GLU A 23 -16.63 9.11 4.68
CA GLU A 23 -16.20 7.77 4.22
C GLU A 23 -16.33 6.78 5.38
N SER A 24 -16.90 5.60 5.16
CA SER A 24 -16.94 4.51 6.13
C SER A 24 -15.59 3.77 6.18
N TYR A 25 -15.27 3.14 7.31
CA TYR A 25 -14.04 2.33 7.41
C TYR A 25 -14.00 1.18 6.39
N SER A 26 -15.16 0.62 6.02
CA SER A 26 -15.23 -0.38 4.94
C SER A 26 -14.77 0.19 3.59
N GLU A 27 -15.20 1.41 3.23
CA GLU A 27 -14.80 2.05 1.98
C GLU A 27 -13.29 2.35 1.95
N VAL A 28 -12.74 2.81 3.08
CA VAL A 28 -11.29 3.02 3.22
C VAL A 28 -10.54 1.71 3.00
N ILE A 29 -10.98 0.63 3.66
CA ILE A 29 -10.36 -0.69 3.54
C ILE A 29 -10.45 -1.21 2.11
N ASP A 30 -11.61 -1.12 1.47
CA ASP A 30 -11.82 -1.57 0.08
C ASP A 30 -10.91 -0.80 -0.89
N ARG A 31 -10.75 0.51 -0.70
CA ARG A 31 -9.82 1.35 -1.48
C ARG A 31 -8.36 0.95 -1.27
N CYS A 32 -7.95 0.67 -0.03
CA CYS A 32 -6.61 0.16 0.27
C CYS A 32 -6.36 -1.19 -0.40
N MET A 33 -7.31 -2.12 -0.32
CA MET A 33 -7.20 -3.44 -0.94
C MET A 33 -7.13 -3.35 -2.47
N SER A 34 -7.96 -2.52 -3.09
CA SER A 34 -7.91 -2.27 -4.54
C SER A 34 -6.56 -1.71 -4.99
N THR A 35 -5.98 -0.81 -4.20
CA THR A 35 -4.64 -0.28 -4.45
C THR A 35 -3.58 -1.37 -4.36
N ILE A 36 -3.63 -2.23 -3.34
CA ILE A 36 -2.70 -3.35 -3.17
C ILE A 36 -2.80 -4.32 -4.35
N GLU A 37 -4.00 -4.69 -4.79
CA GLU A 37 -4.19 -5.55 -5.95
C GLU A 37 -3.62 -4.92 -7.22
N THR A 38 -3.80 -3.61 -7.41
CA THR A 38 -3.18 -2.87 -8.53
C THR A 38 -1.66 -2.92 -8.44
N LEU A 39 -1.08 -2.71 -7.25
CA LEU A 39 0.37 -2.75 -7.06
C LEU A 39 0.97 -4.14 -7.32
N LYS A 40 0.23 -5.21 -7.02
CA LYS A 40 0.66 -6.59 -7.31
C LYS A 40 0.75 -6.90 -8.81
N THR A 41 -0.06 -6.22 -9.64
CA THR A 41 -0.03 -6.43 -11.11
C THR A 41 0.99 -5.58 -11.81
N LEU A 42 1.49 -4.52 -11.17
CA LEU A 42 2.60 -3.75 -11.70
C LEU A 42 3.85 -4.64 -11.73
N PRO A 43 4.55 -4.75 -12.87
CA PRO A 43 5.89 -5.33 -12.85
C PRO A 43 6.70 -4.53 -11.83
N LEU A 44 7.34 -5.18 -10.87
CA LEU A 44 8.13 -4.54 -9.82
C LEU A 44 9.22 -3.64 -10.47
N VAL A 45 8.88 -2.39 -10.79
CA VAL A 45 9.77 -1.48 -11.54
C VAL A 45 10.98 -1.07 -10.69
N PHE A 46 10.95 -1.33 -9.37
CA PHE A 46 12.01 -0.96 -8.45
C PHE A 46 13.25 -1.84 -8.50
N GLU A 47 13.21 -3.02 -9.14
CA GLU A 47 14.43 -3.84 -9.27
C GLU A 47 15.35 -3.34 -10.38
N ARG A 48 14.83 -2.70 -11.45
CA ARG A 48 15.67 -2.35 -12.60
C ARG A 48 16.39 -1.01 -12.47
N GLU A 49 15.84 -0.01 -11.78
CA GLU A 49 16.53 1.30 -11.66
C GLU A 49 17.57 1.32 -10.55
N ALA A 50 17.32 0.69 -9.41
CA ALA A 50 18.28 0.61 -8.31
C ALA A 50 19.49 -0.25 -8.67
N VAL A 51 19.29 -1.38 -9.36
CA VAL A 51 20.38 -2.25 -9.83
C VAL A 51 21.21 -1.55 -10.92
N LYS A 52 20.58 -0.81 -11.85
CA LYS A 52 21.33 -0.02 -12.85
C LYS A 52 22.20 1.07 -12.21
N ARG A 53 21.70 1.78 -11.19
CA ARG A 53 22.49 2.79 -10.46
C ARG A 53 23.62 2.18 -9.63
N ALA A 54 23.38 1.03 -8.99
CA ALA A 54 24.39 0.33 -8.20
C ALA A 54 25.50 -0.31 -9.06
N GLN A 55 25.18 -0.76 -10.29
CA GLN A 55 26.17 -1.28 -11.23
C GLN A 55 27.03 -0.16 -11.84
N ALA A 56 26.44 0.99 -12.17
CA ALA A 56 27.16 2.13 -12.76
C ALA A 56 28.17 2.80 -11.79
N SER A 57 28.05 2.61 -10.47
CA SER A 57 29.01 3.14 -9.48
C SER A 57 30.10 2.14 -9.05
N ARG A 58 30.12 0.93 -9.63
CA ARG A 58 31.18 -0.08 -9.42
C ARG A 58 32.13 -0.23 -10.62
N GLU A 59 31.94 0.57 -11.67
CA GLU A 59 32.88 0.76 -12.78
C GLU A 59 33.52 2.16 -12.67
N VAL A 60 34.38 2.36 -11.67
CA VAL A 60 35.43 3.39 -11.64
C VAL A 60 36.67 2.77 -11.01
#